data_AF-A0A941BGF3-F1
#
_entry.id   AF-A0A941BGF3-F1
#
_cell.length_a   1.000
_cell.length_b   1.000
_cell.length_c   1.000
_cell.angle_alpha   90.00
_cell.angle_beta   90.00
_cell.angle_gamma   90.00
#
_symmetry.space_group_name_H-M   'P 1'
#
loop_
_entity.id
_entity.type
_entity.pdbx_description
1 polymer ?
#
loop_
_entity_poly.entity_id
_entity_poly.type
_entity_poly.pdbx_seq_one_letter_code
_entity_poly.pdbx_strand_id
1 'polypeptide(L)' 'MTENLHSPQRRLIELRIEHADLDNLIDRTDPLTPLDELTLRRLKKRRLVLRDQIAVLEATLEPPEPA' A
#
# COMPACT_ATOMS: atom_id res chain seq x y z
N MET A 1 -28.82 12.61 5.08
CA MET A 1 -27.98 12.69 3.87
C MET A 1 -26.80 11.77 4.12
N THR A 2 -26.74 10.61 3.49
CA THR A 2 -25.69 9.61 3.72
C THR A 2 -24.37 10.20 3.25
N GLU A 3 -23.54 10.61 4.21
CA GLU A 3 -22.19 11.10 3.98
C GLU A 3 -21.44 10.10 3.08
N ASN A 4 -20.97 10.58 1.95
CA ASN A 4 -20.12 9.82 1.04
C ASN A 4 -18.70 9.72 1.64
N LEU A 5 -18.61 9.08 2.82
CA LEU A 5 -17.40 8.94 3.65
C LEU A 5 -16.35 8.02 3.02
N HIS A 6 -16.70 7.33 1.93
CA HIS A 6 -15.85 6.38 1.23
C HIS A 6 -15.49 6.88 -0.16
N SER A 7 -15.07 8.15 -0.27
CA SER A 7 -14.58 8.63 -1.56
C SER A 7 -13.34 7.80 -1.97
N PRO A 8 -13.25 7.37 -3.23
CA PRO A 8 -12.12 6.57 -3.71
C PRO A 8 -10.78 7.29 -3.50
N GLN A 9 -10.77 8.62 -3.48
CA GLN A 9 -9.61 9.44 -3.14
C GLN A 9 -9.18 9.27 -1.67
N ARG A 10 -10.14 9.18 -0.74
CA ARG A 10 -9.83 8.93 0.68
C ARG A 10 -9.24 7.53 0.85
N ARG A 11 -9.79 6.54 0.15
CA ARG A 11 -9.25 5.18 0.15
C ARG A 11 -7.82 5.14 -0.40
N LEU A 12 -7.52 5.92 -1.43
CA LEU A 12 -6.17 6.06 -1.98
C LEU A 12 -5.18 6.63 -0.94
N ILE A 13 -5.59 7.65 -0.20
CA ILE A 13 -4.77 8.25 0.87
C ILE A 13 -4.50 7.22 1.96
N GLU A 14 -5.52 6.47 2.41
CA GLU A 14 -5.37 5.41 3.42
C GLU A 14 -4.36 4.34 2.97
N LEU A 15 -4.49 3.85 1.73
CA LEU A 15 -3.58 2.85 1.18
C LEU A 15 -2.14 3.37 1.09
N ARG A 16 -1.95 4.65 0.72
CA ARG A 16 -0.63 5.29 0.69
C ARG A 16 0.00 5.41 2.08
N ILE A 17 -0.78 5.77 3.09
CA ILE A 17 -0.31 5.82 4.48
C ILE A 17 0.09 4.42 4.95
N GLU A 18 -0.77 3.42 4.74
CA GLU A 18 -0.49 2.03 5.13
C GLU A 18 0.76 1.48 4.41
N HIS A 19 0.94 1.81 3.12
CA HIS A 19 2.13 1.46 2.37
C HIS A 19 3.40 2.11 2.97
N ALA A 20 3.35 3.40 3.30
CA ALA A 20 4.48 4.11 3.89
C ALA A 20 4.85 3.58 5.29
N ASP A 21 3.85 3.24 6.10
CA ASP A 21 4.07 2.61 7.41
C ASP A 21 4.71 1.22 7.26
N LEU A 22 4.29 0.45 6.26
CA LEU A 22 4.90 -0.84 5.93
C LEU A 22 6.34 -0.70 5.47
N ASP A 23 6.67 0.32 4.67
CA ASP A 23 8.05 0.62 4.29
C ASP A 23 8.91 0.95 5.51
N ASN A 24 8.44 1.83 6.39
CA ASN A 24 9.14 2.17 7.63
C ASN A 24 9.36 0.94 8.52
N LEU A 25 8.41 0.02 8.59
CA LEU A 25 8.55 -1.22 9.36
C LEU A 25 9.57 -2.17 8.75
N ILE A 26 9.58 -2.29 7.42
CA ILE A 26 10.56 -3.09 6.68
C ILE A 26 11.98 -2.54 6.91
N ASP A 27 12.16 -1.23 6.83
CA ASP A 27 13.48 -0.57 7.00
C ASP A 27 14.05 -0.74 8.41
N ARG A 28 13.19 -0.91 9.42
CA ARG A 28 13.58 -1.17 10.81
C ARG A 28 13.84 -2.65 11.10
N THR A 29 13.47 -3.55 10.20
CA THR A 29 13.64 -4.99 10.40
C THR A 29 15.07 -5.40 10.09
N ASP A 30 15.79 -5.93 11.09
CA ASP A 30 17.17 -6.39 10.91
C ASP A 30 17.20 -7.71 10.10
N PRO A 31 17.89 -7.76 8.93
CA PRO A 31 17.96 -8.96 8.11
C PRO A 31 18.85 -10.06 8.71
N LEU A 32 19.60 -9.81 9.79
CA LEU A 32 20.57 -10.75 10.35
C LEU A 32 19.94 -11.86 11.22
N THR A 33 18.66 -11.74 11.57
CA THR A 33 17.96 -12.74 12.40
C THR A 33 17.14 -13.69 11.52
N PRO A 34 17.32 -15.03 11.62
CA PRO A 34 16.58 -16.00 10.79
C PRO A 34 15.05 -15.94 10.92
N LEU A 35 14.54 -15.61 12.12
CA LEU A 35 13.11 -15.43 12.36
C LEU A 35 12.55 -14.19 11.62
N ASP A 36 13.37 -13.16 11.50
CA ASP A 36 13.01 -11.90 10.86
C ASP A 36 13.03 -12.02 9.34
N GLU A 37 13.75 -12.98 8.76
CA GLU A 37 13.74 -13.20 7.31
C GLU A 37 12.35 -13.60 6.79
N LEU A 38 11.65 -14.52 7.49
CA LEU A 38 10.29 -14.91 7.12
C LEU A 38 9.31 -13.73 7.30
N THR A 39 9.47 -12.98 8.37
CA THR A 39 8.67 -11.78 8.65
C THR A 39 8.89 -10.72 7.57
N LEU A 40 10.14 -10.43 7.23
CA LEU A 40 10.55 -9.50 6.18
C LEU A 40 9.98 -9.90 4.82
N ARG A 41 10.02 -11.20 4.47
CA ARG A 41 9.40 -11.72 3.24
C ARG A 41 7.88 -11.48 3.22
N ARG A 42 7.19 -11.67 4.35
CA ARG A 42 5.74 -11.41 4.47
C ARG A 42 5.42 -9.92 4.38
N LEU A 43 6.20 -9.06 5.02
CA LEU A 43 6.04 -7.60 4.96
C LEU A 43 6.25 -7.08 3.53
N LYS A 44 7.33 -7.50 2.85
CA LYS A 44 7.58 -7.16 1.44
C LYS A 44 6.44 -7.60 0.52
N LYS A 45 5.86 -8.78 0.76
CA LYS A 45 4.68 -9.25 0.01
C LYS A 45 3.45 -8.37 0.26
N ARG A 46 3.19 -7.98 1.52
CA ARG A 46 2.09 -7.06 1.85
C ARG A 46 2.27 -5.70 1.19
N ARG A 47 3.49 -5.15 1.24
CA ARG A 47 3.83 -3.90 0.54
C ARG A 47 3.53 -3.98 -0.96
N LEU A 48 3.94 -5.08 -1.60
CA LEU A 48 3.68 -5.30 -3.03
C LEU A 48 2.17 -5.27 -3.34
N VAL A 49 1.37 -5.97 -2.54
CA VAL A 49 -0.09 -5.98 -2.70
C VAL A 49 -0.70 -4.59 -2.51
N LEU A 50 -0.25 -3.82 -1.51
CA LEU A 50 -0.72 -2.45 -1.31
C LEU A 50 -0.37 -1.54 -2.49
N ARG A 51 0.86 -1.64 -3.00
CA ARG A 51 1.30 -0.89 -4.18
C ARG A 51 0.42 -1.21 -5.39
N ASP A 52 0.09 -2.48 -5.61
CA ASP A 52 -0.75 -2.89 -6.73
C ASP A 52 -2.20 -2.40 -6.54
N GLN A 53 -2.72 -2.40 -5.31
CA GLN A 53 -4.04 -1.82 -4.99
C GLN A 53 -4.07 -0.30 -5.21
N ILE A 54 -3.00 0.41 -4.83
CA ILE A 54 -2.82 1.85 -5.10
C ILE A 54 -2.88 2.08 -6.60
N ALA A 55 -2.09 1.35 -7.39
CA ALA A 55 -2.02 1.53 -8.84
C ALA A 55 -3.37 1.28 -9.54
N VAL A 56 -4.10 0.24 -9.13
CA VAL A 56 -5.45 -0.05 -9.66
C VAL A 56 -6.43 1.07 -9.32
N LEU A 57 -6.38 1.59 -8.09
CA LEU A 57 -7.26 2.66 -7.64
C LEU A 57 -6.91 4.00 -8.29
N GLU A 58 -5.62 4.31 -8.45
CA GLU A 58 -5.13 5.47 -9.19
C GLU A 58 -5.60 5.43 -10.65
N ALA A 59 -5.45 4.29 -11.34
CA ALA A 59 -5.92 4.13 -12.71
C ALA A 59 -7.46 4.24 -12.85
N THR A 60 -8.20 3.92 -11.79
CA THR A 60 -9.67 4.07 -11.76
C THR A 60 -10.08 5.53 -11.54
N LEU A 61 -9.29 6.27 -10.75
CA LEU A 61 -9.52 7.67 -10.44
C LEU A 61 -9.07 8.60 -11.57
N GLU A 62 -8.00 8.25 -12.26
CA GLU A 62 -7.40 9.00 -13.36
C GLU A 62 -7.29 8.07 -14.57
N PRO A 63 -8.38 7.92 -15.35
CA PRO A 63 -8.35 7.09 -16.53
C PRO A 63 -7.30 7.65 -17.50
N PRO A 64 -6.44 6.80 -18.10
CA PRO A 64 -5.46 7.27 -19.05
C PRO A 64 -6.19 7.95 -20.22
N GLU A 65 -5.80 9.18 -20.56
CA GLU A 65 -6.23 9.79 -21.81
C GLU A 65 -5.84 8.84 -22.96
N PRO A 66 -6.78 8.43 -23.83
CA PRO A 66 -6.42 7.65 -25.00
C PRO A 66 -5.57 8.55 -25.90
N ALA A 67 -4.30 8.16 -26.07
CA ALA A 67 -3.36 8.78 -26.99
C ALA A 67 -3.80 8.63 -28.45
#